data_AF-A0A1Q6T6M6-F1
#
_entry.id   AF-A0A1Q6T6M6-F1
#
_cell.length_a   1.000
_cell.length_b   1.000
_cell.length_c   1.000
_cell.angle_alpha   90.00
_cell.angle_beta   90.00
_cell.angle_gamma   90.00
#
_symmetry.space_group_name_H-M   'P 1'
#
loop_
_entity.id
_entity.type
_entity.pdbx_description
1 polymer ?
#
loop_
_entity_poly.entity_id
_entity_poly.type
_entity_poly.pdbx_seq_one_letter_code
_entity_poly.pdbx_strand_id
1 'polypeptide(L)'
;MDWMQILISSLSGIFGTIIGGFIAYLTMTKQFKYMAEQEIQKQRRDDELYLKRKRESLYAKMYDFLMRFEKDIRNGKDNWMSKQTKDLFNVIQVECIWGNKKTMDLFYDFFGDLFNSPSQYKKNFNKAHAKNNKKILDFQAHIRKELGIKD
;
A
#
# COMPACT_ATOMS: atom_id res chain seq x y z
N MET A 1 75.50 20.35 -8.73
CA MET A 1 74.03 20.31 -8.82
C MET A 1 73.66 18.85 -8.63
N ASP A 2 73.09 18.52 -7.48
CA ASP A 2 73.01 17.15 -6.96
C ASP A 2 71.91 16.38 -7.71
N TRP A 3 72.27 15.32 -8.45
CA TRP A 3 71.35 14.55 -9.29
C TRP A 3 70.19 13.92 -8.49
N MET A 4 70.38 13.74 -7.18
CA MET A 4 69.34 13.32 -6.24
C MET A 4 68.22 14.35 -6.08
N GLN A 5 68.52 15.66 -6.13
CA GLN A 5 67.49 16.70 -6.07
C GLN A 5 66.60 16.73 -7.32
N ILE A 6 67.15 16.39 -8.49
CA ILE A 6 66.41 16.32 -9.77
C ILE A 6 65.49 15.09 -9.81
N LEU A 7 65.94 13.97 -9.24
CA LEU A 7 65.11 12.75 -9.08
C LEU A 7 63.96 12.95 -8.09
N ILE A 8 64.21 13.61 -6.95
CA ILE A 8 63.18 13.88 -5.94
C ILE A 8 62.16 14.91 -6.44
N SER A 9 62.60 15.94 -7.17
CA SER A 9 61.70 16.96 -7.74
C SER A 9 60.87 16.44 -8.92
N SER A 10 61.41 15.57 -9.78
CA SER A 10 60.65 14.95 -10.88
C SER A 10 59.61 13.92 -10.41
N LEU A 11 59.88 13.20 -9.32
CA LEU A 11 58.93 12.25 -8.72
C LEU A 11 57.80 12.95 -7.93
N SER A 12 58.07 14.08 -7.27
CA SER A 12 57.05 14.82 -6.49
C SER A 12 55.85 15.31 -7.32
N GLY A 13 56.06 15.64 -8.61
CA GLY A 13 54.98 16.05 -9.52
C GLY A 13 54.06 14.90 -9.95
N ILE A 14 54.58 13.68 -9.99
CA ILE A 14 53.85 12.46 -10.39
C ILE A 14 53.09 11.87 -9.19
N PHE A 15 53.67 11.93 -7.98
CA PHE A 15 52.96 11.49 -6.78
C PHE A 15 51.78 12.39 -6.42
N GLY A 16 51.89 13.72 -6.59
CA GLY A 16 50.77 14.65 -6.34
C GLY A 16 49.58 14.45 -7.28
N THR A 17 49.83 14.13 -8.56
CA THR A 17 48.78 13.88 -9.56
C THR A 17 48.14 12.50 -9.42
N ILE A 18 48.91 11.46 -9.08
CA ILE A 18 48.38 10.11 -8.83
C ILE A 18 47.58 10.07 -7.52
N ILE A 19 48.08 10.69 -6.44
CA ILE A 19 47.37 10.76 -5.15
C ILE A 19 46.12 11.63 -5.28
N GLY A 20 46.21 12.78 -5.96
CA GLY A 20 45.07 13.64 -6.24
C GLY A 20 43.99 12.96 -7.09
N GLY A 21 44.38 12.22 -8.14
CA GLY A 21 43.47 11.45 -8.97
C GLY A 21 42.79 10.29 -8.23
N PHE A 22 43.52 9.60 -7.36
CA PHE A 22 42.98 8.50 -6.55
C PHE A 22 42.02 9.00 -5.46
N ILE A 23 42.34 10.12 -4.80
CA ILE A 23 41.45 10.77 -3.83
C ILE A 23 40.20 11.31 -4.54
N ALA A 24 40.34 11.99 -5.68
CA ALA A 24 39.22 12.47 -6.49
C ALA A 24 38.29 11.32 -6.93
N TYR A 25 38.87 10.21 -7.38
CA TYR A 25 38.14 8.99 -7.73
C TYR A 25 37.39 8.38 -6.53
N LEU A 26 38.03 8.29 -5.36
CA LEU A 26 37.40 7.84 -4.12
C LEU A 26 36.27 8.76 -3.65
N THR A 27 36.40 10.08 -3.81
CA THR A 27 35.33 11.03 -3.48
C THR A 27 34.17 10.97 -4.46
N MET A 28 34.44 10.86 -5.78
CA MET A 28 33.40 10.71 -6.79
C MET A 28 32.63 9.40 -6.59
N THR A 29 33.33 8.28 -6.37
CA THR A 29 32.67 6.98 -6.12
C THR A 29 31.82 7.00 -4.85
N LYS A 30 32.26 7.67 -3.77
CA LYS A 30 31.44 7.89 -2.56
C LYS A 30 30.22 8.77 -2.84
N GLN A 31 30.36 9.84 -3.64
CA GLN A 31 29.24 10.70 -4.04
C GLN A 31 28.23 9.96 -4.92
N PHE A 32 28.70 9.16 -5.89
CA PHE A 32 27.84 8.31 -6.72
C PHE A 32 27.10 7.27 -5.87
N LYS A 33 27.78 6.63 -4.92
CA LYS A 33 27.14 5.67 -4.00
C LYS A 33 26.05 6.33 -3.17
N TYR A 34 26.30 7.53 -2.63
CA TYR A 34 25.32 8.28 -1.86
C TYR A 34 24.11 8.71 -2.70
N MET A 35 24.35 9.20 -3.93
CA MET A 35 23.29 9.56 -4.88
C MET A 35 22.43 8.34 -5.26
N ALA A 36 23.07 7.20 -5.55
CA ALA A 36 22.39 5.94 -5.86
C ALA A 36 21.56 5.43 -4.67
N GLU A 37 22.10 5.49 -3.45
CA GLU A 37 21.35 5.14 -2.23
C GLU A 37 20.15 6.06 -2.03
N GLN A 38 20.29 7.37 -2.23
CA GLN A 38 19.16 8.31 -2.15
C GLN A 38 18.09 8.01 -3.20
N GLU A 39 18.48 7.66 -4.42
CA GLU A 39 17.54 7.36 -5.51
C GLU A 39 16.78 6.06 -5.26
N ILE A 40 17.45 5.03 -4.74
CA ILE A 40 16.81 3.78 -4.28
C ILE A 40 15.84 4.07 -3.14
N GLN A 41 16.20 4.93 -2.17
CA GLN A 41 15.31 5.32 -1.08
C GLN A 41 14.09 6.11 -1.59
N LYS A 42 14.28 6.95 -2.61
CA LYS A 42 13.18 7.67 -3.24
C LYS A 42 12.22 6.71 -3.95
N GLN A 43 12.74 5.78 -4.76
CA GLN A 43 11.92 4.74 -5.41
C GLN A 43 11.12 3.92 -4.39
N ARG A 44 11.75 3.48 -3.29
CA ARG A 44 11.04 2.75 -2.23
C ARG A 44 9.89 3.55 -1.64
N ARG A 45 10.09 4.84 -1.36
CA ARG A 45 9.02 5.71 -0.84
C ARG A 45 7.89 5.90 -1.86
N ASP A 46 8.23 6.04 -3.14
CA ASP A 46 7.25 6.20 -4.21
C ASP A 46 6.42 4.91 -4.40
N ASP A 47 7.06 3.74 -4.32
CA ASP A 47 6.39 2.43 -4.37
C ASP A 47 5.49 2.19 -3.16
N GLU A 48 5.96 2.54 -1.95
CA GLU A 48 5.16 2.47 -0.72
C GLU A 48 3.92 3.38 -0.82
N LEU A 49 4.09 4.60 -1.34
CA LEU A 49 3.00 5.54 -1.53
C LEU A 49 2.01 5.05 -2.60
N TYR A 50 2.52 4.47 -3.69
CA TYR A 50 1.70 3.85 -4.73
C TYR A 50 0.83 2.72 -4.15
N LEU A 51 1.45 1.80 -3.40
CA LEU A 51 0.74 0.69 -2.77
C LEU A 51 -0.30 1.20 -1.76
N LYS A 52 0.05 2.23 -0.97
CA LYS A 52 -0.89 2.86 -0.04
C LYS A 52 -2.11 3.40 -0.76
N ARG A 53 -1.94 4.15 -1.86
CA ARG A 53 -3.06 4.69 -2.65
C ARG A 53 -3.94 3.59 -3.26
N LYS A 54 -3.33 2.49 -3.73
CA LYS A 54 -4.08 1.33 -4.24
C LYS A 54 -4.92 0.69 -3.14
N ARG A 55 -4.35 0.52 -1.94
CA ARG A 55 -5.07 0.03 -0.77
C ARG A 55 -6.22 0.94 -0.34
N GLU A 56 -5.97 2.25 -0.24
CA GLU A 56 -7.02 3.24 0.07
C GLU A 56 -8.20 3.13 -0.90
N SER A 57 -7.91 3.07 -2.20
CA SER A 57 -8.95 2.92 -3.22
C SER A 57 -9.71 1.59 -3.11
N LEU A 58 -9.00 0.48 -2.93
CA LEU A 58 -9.60 -0.85 -2.78
C LEU A 58 -10.49 -0.93 -1.54
N TYR A 59 -10.01 -0.47 -0.38
CA TYR A 59 -10.76 -0.56 0.87
C TYR A 59 -11.98 0.36 0.88
N ALA A 60 -11.91 1.53 0.24
CA ALA A 60 -13.08 2.36 0.03
C ALA A 60 -14.16 1.65 -0.79
N LYS A 61 -13.77 0.93 -1.86
CA LYS A 61 -14.69 0.12 -2.66
C LYS A 61 -15.28 -1.04 -1.85
N MET A 62 -14.46 -1.72 -1.03
CA MET A 62 -14.92 -2.80 -0.15
C MET A 62 -15.95 -2.31 0.86
N TYR A 63 -15.72 -1.16 1.48
CA TYR A 63 -16.68 -0.54 2.39
C TYR A 63 -17.99 -0.16 1.66
N ASP A 64 -17.91 0.50 0.50
CA ASP A 64 -19.08 0.84 -0.32
C ASP A 64 -19.86 -0.40 -0.75
N PHE A 65 -19.17 -1.47 -1.15
CA PHE A 65 -19.78 -2.74 -1.47
C PHE A 65 -20.57 -3.32 -0.30
N LEU A 66 -19.99 -3.40 0.90
CA LEU A 66 -20.66 -3.96 2.07
C LEU A 66 -21.94 -3.19 2.43
N MET A 67 -21.89 -1.85 2.37
CA MET A 67 -23.08 -1.01 2.59
C MET A 67 -24.16 -1.26 1.53
N ARG A 68 -23.79 -1.32 0.24
CA ARG A 68 -24.74 -1.57 -0.86
C ARG A 68 -25.33 -2.96 -0.79
N PHE A 69 -24.51 -3.95 -0.48
CA PHE A 69 -24.92 -5.34 -0.39
C PHE A 69 -25.86 -5.57 0.80
N GLU A 70 -25.57 -4.98 1.97
CA GLU A 70 -26.50 -4.96 3.10
C GLU A 70 -27.85 -4.36 2.69
N LYS A 71 -27.84 -3.22 1.99
CA LYS A 71 -29.06 -2.57 1.51
C LYS A 71 -29.83 -3.43 0.52
N ASP A 72 -29.14 -4.12 -0.39
CA ASP A 72 -29.76 -5.05 -1.36
C ASP A 72 -30.47 -6.21 -0.63
N ILE A 73 -29.82 -6.82 0.37
CA ILE A 73 -30.41 -7.89 1.19
C ILE A 73 -31.62 -7.35 1.96
N ARG A 74 -31.48 -6.18 2.57
CA ARG A 74 -32.53 -5.52 3.36
C ARG A 74 -33.78 -5.20 2.53
N ASN A 75 -33.60 -4.84 1.27
CA ASN A 75 -34.68 -4.57 0.33
C ASN A 75 -35.31 -5.83 -0.28
N GLY A 76 -34.97 -7.03 0.23
CA GLY A 76 -35.63 -8.26 -0.15
C GLY A 76 -35.16 -8.86 -1.47
N LYS A 77 -33.97 -8.48 -1.96
CA LYS A 77 -33.35 -9.27 -3.04
C LYS A 77 -32.83 -10.56 -2.41
N ASP A 78 -33.52 -11.67 -2.68
CA ASP A 78 -33.24 -13.00 -2.14
C ASP A 78 -31.90 -13.57 -2.65
N ASN A 79 -30.77 -13.03 -2.16
CA ASN A 79 -29.37 -13.35 -2.49
C ASN A 79 -28.82 -12.72 -3.78
N TRP A 80 -29.64 -11.99 -4.52
CA TRP A 80 -29.19 -11.34 -5.76
C TRP A 80 -28.79 -9.89 -5.50
N MET A 81 -27.50 -9.58 -5.56
CA MET A 81 -27.03 -8.20 -5.49
C MET A 81 -27.47 -7.39 -6.72
N SER A 82 -27.63 -6.08 -6.59
CA SER A 82 -27.90 -5.20 -7.73
C SER A 82 -26.79 -5.28 -8.77
N LYS A 83 -27.08 -4.90 -10.02
CA LYS A 83 -26.04 -4.80 -11.06
C LYS A 83 -24.88 -3.91 -10.60
N GLN A 84 -25.16 -2.75 -10.01
CA GLN A 84 -24.13 -1.84 -9.51
C GLN A 84 -23.27 -2.48 -8.39
N THR A 85 -23.90 -3.21 -7.48
CA THR A 85 -23.21 -3.92 -6.39
C THR A 85 -22.34 -5.06 -6.95
N LYS A 86 -22.82 -5.77 -7.98
CA LYS A 86 -22.08 -6.82 -8.68
C LYS A 86 -20.88 -6.27 -9.44
N ASP A 87 -21.07 -5.18 -10.17
CA ASP A 87 -20.01 -4.53 -10.93
C ASP A 87 -18.90 -4.05 -9.98
N LEU A 88 -19.26 -3.50 -8.81
CA LEU A 88 -18.31 -3.12 -7.77
C LEU A 88 -17.56 -4.33 -7.19
N PHE A 89 -18.24 -5.46 -6.96
CA PHE A 89 -17.59 -6.69 -6.50
C PHE A 89 -16.55 -7.21 -7.51
N ASN A 90 -16.87 -7.17 -8.80
CA ASN A 90 -15.93 -7.58 -9.85
C ASN A 90 -14.68 -6.70 -9.85
N VAL A 91 -14.81 -5.39 -9.64
CA VAL A 91 -13.67 -4.48 -9.50
C VAL A 91 -12.82 -4.85 -8.28
N ILE A 92 -13.44 -5.13 -7.13
CA ILE A 92 -12.73 -5.57 -5.91
C ILE A 92 -11.96 -6.87 -6.16
N GLN A 93 -12.55 -7.85 -6.86
CA GLN A 93 -11.89 -9.11 -7.18
C GLN A 93 -10.63 -8.90 -8.03
N VAL A 94 -10.65 -7.99 -9.00
CA VAL A 94 -9.47 -7.68 -9.81
C VAL A 94 -8.41 -6.93 -8.98
N GLU A 95 -8.84 -5.99 -8.14
CA GLU A 95 -7.94 -5.16 -7.34
C GLU A 95 -7.44 -5.83 -6.05
N CYS A 96 -7.96 -7.01 -5.68
CA CYS A 96 -7.63 -7.70 -4.43
C CYS A 96 -6.13 -7.99 -4.26
N ILE A 97 -5.37 -8.03 -5.36
CA ILE A 97 -3.91 -8.19 -5.38
C ILE A 97 -3.19 -7.12 -4.55
N TRP A 98 -3.79 -5.94 -4.38
CA TRP A 98 -3.20 -4.83 -3.62
C TRP A 98 -3.56 -4.87 -2.14
N GLY A 99 -4.57 -5.67 -1.76
CA GLY A 99 -5.10 -5.73 -0.42
C GLY A 99 -4.17 -6.41 0.58
N ASN A 100 -4.17 -5.92 1.82
CA ASN A 100 -3.59 -6.66 2.92
C ASN A 100 -4.44 -7.92 3.17
N LYS A 101 -3.79 -9.09 3.27
CA LYS A 101 -4.45 -10.38 3.49
C LYS A 101 -5.48 -10.32 4.62
N LYS A 102 -5.12 -9.78 5.79
CA LYS A 102 -6.01 -9.70 6.95
C LYS A 102 -7.26 -8.86 6.66
N THR A 103 -7.10 -7.74 5.95
CA THR A 103 -8.23 -6.88 5.58
C THR A 103 -9.12 -7.56 4.53
N MET A 104 -8.53 -8.29 3.59
CA MET A 104 -9.28 -9.08 2.60
C MET A 104 -10.06 -10.22 3.25
N ASP A 105 -9.45 -10.95 4.17
CA ASP A 105 -10.10 -12.05 4.89
C ASP A 105 -11.31 -11.53 5.69
N LEU A 106 -11.14 -10.45 6.45
CA LEU A 106 -12.25 -9.81 7.18
C LEU A 106 -13.41 -9.38 6.27
N PHE A 107 -13.08 -8.88 5.08
CA PHE A 107 -14.09 -8.51 4.11
C PHE A 107 -14.85 -9.71 3.57
N TYR A 108 -14.16 -10.78 3.18
CA TYR A 108 -14.81 -11.98 2.63
C TYR A 108 -15.61 -12.72 3.69
N ASP A 109 -15.12 -12.79 4.93
CA ASP A 109 -15.87 -13.33 6.07
C ASP A 109 -17.17 -12.55 6.28
N PHE A 110 -17.09 -11.22 6.31
CA PHE A 110 -18.27 -10.40 6.50
C PHE A 110 -19.23 -10.44 5.29
N PHE A 111 -18.70 -10.48 4.07
CA PHE A 111 -19.50 -10.68 2.87
C PHE A 111 -20.26 -12.02 2.93
N GLY A 112 -19.60 -13.11 3.33
CA GLY A 112 -20.23 -14.42 3.53
C GLY A 112 -21.32 -14.40 4.61
N ASP A 113 -21.07 -13.71 5.72
CA ASP A 113 -22.07 -13.50 6.77
C ASP A 113 -23.32 -12.74 6.26
N LEU A 114 -23.11 -11.67 5.48
CA LEU A 114 -24.20 -10.90 4.87
C LEU A 114 -24.98 -11.75 3.87
N PHE A 115 -24.28 -12.50 3.01
CA PHE A 115 -24.89 -13.36 2.01
C PHE A 115 -25.85 -14.38 2.65
N ASN A 116 -25.51 -14.88 3.83
CA ASN A 116 -26.33 -15.84 4.59
C ASN A 116 -27.34 -15.20 5.56
N SER A 117 -27.46 -13.87 5.59
CA SER A 117 -28.34 -13.13 6.50
C SER A 117 -29.80 -12.85 6.07
N PRO A 118 -30.29 -13.11 4.84
CA PRO A 118 -31.67 -12.76 4.47
C PRO A 118 -32.75 -13.37 5.39
N SER A 119 -32.55 -14.60 5.86
CA SER A 119 -33.45 -15.25 6.84
C SER A 119 -33.52 -14.50 8.17
N GLN A 120 -32.44 -13.82 8.56
CA GLN A 120 -32.38 -13.00 9.77
C GLN A 120 -33.21 -11.72 9.62
N TYR A 121 -33.20 -11.08 8.44
CA TYR A 121 -34.06 -9.93 8.16
C TYR A 121 -35.54 -10.30 8.14
N LYS A 122 -35.90 -11.48 7.58
CA LYS A 122 -37.27 -12.01 7.63
C LYS A 122 -37.75 -12.25 9.07
N LYS A 123 -36.86 -12.66 9.98
CA LYS A 123 -37.18 -12.94 11.39
C LYS A 123 -37.24 -11.68 12.26
N ASN A 124 -36.25 -10.81 12.17
CA ASN A 124 -36.19 -9.56 12.96
C ASN A 124 -35.31 -8.53 12.24
N PHE A 125 -35.98 -7.66 11.48
CA PHE A 125 -35.34 -6.62 10.67
C PHE A 125 -34.42 -5.70 11.49
N ASN A 126 -34.94 -5.11 12.57
CA ASN A 126 -34.18 -4.12 13.36
C ASN A 126 -32.92 -4.74 13.98
N LYS A 127 -33.03 -5.97 14.51
CA LYS A 127 -31.89 -6.68 15.09
C LYS A 127 -30.85 -7.05 14.03
N ALA A 128 -31.28 -7.54 12.88
CA ALA A 128 -30.39 -7.90 11.77
C ALA A 128 -29.65 -6.66 11.24
N HIS A 129 -30.38 -5.57 10.99
CA HIS A 129 -29.81 -4.31 10.53
C HIS A 129 -28.82 -3.72 11.53
N ALA A 130 -29.16 -3.65 12.83
CA ALA A 130 -28.26 -3.12 13.86
C ALA A 130 -26.96 -3.94 13.98
N LYS A 131 -27.07 -5.28 13.91
CA LYS A 131 -25.90 -6.19 13.95
C LYS A 131 -25.00 -5.97 12.73
N ASN A 132 -25.57 -5.90 11.53
CA ASN A 132 -24.81 -5.73 10.30
C ASN A 132 -24.18 -4.33 10.21
N ASN A 133 -24.91 -3.29 10.61
CA ASN A 133 -24.38 -1.93 10.68
C ASN A 133 -23.20 -1.82 11.65
N LYS A 134 -23.27 -2.47 12.81
CA LYS A 134 -22.13 -2.54 13.73
C LYS A 134 -20.90 -3.16 13.05
N LYS A 135 -21.06 -4.29 12.35
CA LYS A 135 -19.96 -4.93 11.61
C LYS A 135 -19.39 -4.05 10.49
N ILE A 136 -20.23 -3.30 9.77
CA ILE A 136 -19.80 -2.32 8.77
C ILE A 136 -18.91 -1.25 9.40
N LEU A 137 -19.32 -0.72 10.55
CA LEU A 137 -18.55 0.30 11.28
C LEU A 137 -17.24 -0.28 11.87
N ASP A 138 -17.28 -1.50 12.39
CA ASP A 138 -16.08 -2.19 12.88
C ASP A 138 -15.07 -2.41 11.73
N PHE A 139 -15.56 -2.77 10.53
CA PHE A 139 -14.73 -2.90 9.33
C PHE A 139 -14.16 -1.54 8.87
N GLN A 140 -14.96 -0.47 8.92
CA GLN A 140 -14.50 0.89 8.64
C GLN A 140 -13.37 1.31 9.60
N ALA A 141 -13.53 1.05 10.90
CA ALA A 141 -12.53 1.35 11.91
C ALA A 141 -11.23 0.56 11.67
N HIS A 142 -11.34 -0.73 11.30
CA HIS A 142 -10.20 -1.55 10.90
C HIS A 142 -9.45 -0.95 9.69
N ILE A 143 -10.17 -0.54 8.64
CA ILE A 143 -9.58 0.11 7.46
C ILE A 143 -8.86 1.42 7.85
N ARG A 144 -9.51 2.30 8.63
CA ARG A 144 -8.90 3.57 9.06
C ARG A 144 -7.59 3.34 9.81
N LYS A 145 -7.59 2.37 10.73
CA LYS A 145 -6.39 1.97 11.48
C LYS A 145 -5.28 1.43 10.58
N GLU A 146 -5.62 0.55 9.63
CA GLU A 146 -4.65 -0.06 8.73
C GLU A 146 -4.05 0.96 7.74
N LEU A 147 -4.82 1.97 7.34
CA LEU A 147 -4.35 3.07 6.49
C LEU A 147 -3.62 4.20 7.26
N GLY A 148 -3.65 4.17 8.59
CA GLY A 148 -3.11 5.24 9.45
C GLY A 148 -3.90 6.55 9.38
N ILE A 149 -5.20 6.48 9.09
CA ILE A 149 -6.11 7.63 9.07
C ILE A 149 -6.56 7.89 10.51
N LYS A 150 -6.24 9.07 11.06
CA LYS A 150 -6.68 9.46 12.41
C LYS A 150 -8.20 9.59 12.47
N ASP A 151 -8.78 9.27 13.62
CA ASP A 151 -10.23 9.36 13.87
C ASP A 151 -10.77 10.79 13.71
#